data_AF-A0A9D2MM46-F1
#
_entry.id   AF-A0A9D2MM46-F1
#
_cell.length_a   1.000
_cell.length_b   1.000
_cell.length_c   1.000
_cell.angle_alpha   90.00
_cell.angle_beta   90.00
_cell.angle_gamma   90.00
#
_symmetry.space_group_name_H-M   'P 1'
#
loop_
_entity.id
_entity.type
_entity.pdbx_description
1 polymer ?
#
loop_
_entity_poly.entity_id
_entity_poly.type
_entity_poly.pdbx_seq_one_letter_code
_entity_poly.pdbx_strand_id
1 'polypeptide(L)'
;MKLKKASLLTKLVILTLLIGTATGLLTMRSQLQAAQADLAAAQKQVEEQKQVNADLADAVENSGDPDRQADLAREKLGLVEPGEYVFQFTD
;
A
#
# COMPACT_ATOMS: atom_id res chain seq x y z
N MET A 1 34.55 -51.46 -2.92
CA MET A 1 34.46 -50.95 -1.53
C MET A 1 33.15 -51.42 -0.91
N LYS A 2 33.17 -52.07 0.26
CA LYS A 2 31.95 -52.52 0.96
C LYS A 2 31.42 -51.38 1.83
N LEU A 3 30.23 -50.86 1.54
CA LEU A 3 29.60 -49.82 2.34
C LEU A 3 29.20 -50.39 3.71
N LYS A 4 29.77 -49.85 4.80
CA LYS A 4 29.33 -50.20 6.17
C LYS A 4 27.88 -49.75 6.33
N LYS A 5 26.99 -50.68 6.71
CA LYS A 5 25.58 -50.37 6.99
C LYS A 5 25.51 -49.47 8.23
N ALA A 6 25.05 -48.23 8.06
CA ALA A 6 24.76 -47.35 9.17
C ALA A 6 23.67 -47.96 10.08
N SER A 7 23.84 -47.81 11.39
CA SER A 7 22.86 -48.20 12.40
C SER A 7 21.50 -47.56 12.11
N LEU A 8 20.41 -48.31 12.32
CA LEU A 8 19.02 -47.83 12.21
C LEU A 8 18.81 -46.52 13.00
N LEU A 9 19.42 -46.41 14.17
CA LEU A 9 19.35 -45.21 15.03
C LEU A 9 19.91 -43.97 14.32
N THR A 10 21.08 -44.09 13.68
CA THR A 10 21.71 -42.96 12.98
C THR A 10 20.86 -42.47 11.81
N LYS A 11 20.19 -43.38 11.11
CA LYS A 11 19.27 -43.01 10.02
C LYS A 11 18.04 -42.26 10.55
N LEU A 12 17.48 -42.69 11.68
CA LEU A 12 16.34 -42.01 12.29
C LEU A 12 16.71 -40.59 12.76
N VAL A 13 17.89 -40.42 13.36
CA VAL A 13 18.39 -39.10 13.77
C VAL A 13 18.58 -38.17 12.57
N ILE A 14 19.18 -38.67 11.49
CA ILE A 14 19.33 -37.87 10.26
C ILE A 14 17.96 -37.53 9.67
N LEU A 15 17.02 -38.47 9.66
CA LEU A 15 15.67 -38.23 9.15
C LEU A 15 14.93 -37.15 9.95
N THR A 16 14.98 -37.19 11.29
CA THR A 16 14.35 -36.16 12.12
C THR A 16 15.00 -34.79 11.92
N LEU A 17 16.32 -34.74 11.78
CA LEU A 17 17.05 -33.51 11.47
C LEU A 17 16.64 -32.94 10.09
N LEU A 18 16.50 -33.80 9.08
CA LEU A 18 16.05 -33.40 7.75
C LEU A 18 14.62 -32.85 7.77
N ILE A 19 13.72 -33.48 8.52
CA ILE A 19 12.33 -33.00 8.66
C ILE A 19 12.32 -31.63 9.35
N GLY A 20 13.07 -31.46 10.44
CA GLY A 20 13.17 -30.19 11.16
C GLY A 20 13.69 -29.05 10.28
N THR A 21 14.77 -29.31 9.54
CA THR A 21 15.36 -28.33 8.60
C THR A 21 14.43 -28.00 7.43
N ALA A 22 13.78 -29.00 6.83
CA ALA A 22 12.81 -28.79 5.77
C ALA A 22 11.62 -27.95 6.25
N THR A 23 11.12 -28.22 7.45
CA THR A 23 10.02 -27.45 8.06
C THR A 23 10.44 -26.01 8.33
N GLY A 24 11.62 -25.80 8.93
CA GLY A 24 12.17 -24.46 9.17
C GLY A 24 12.32 -23.66 7.88
N LEU A 25 12.81 -24.29 6.80
CA LEU A 25 12.96 -23.65 5.50
C LEU A 25 11.62 -23.28 4.88
N LEU A 26 10.60 -24.13 5.00
CA LEU A 26 9.25 -23.82 4.52
C LEU A 26 8.65 -22.62 5.26
N THR A 27 8.79 -22.57 6.58
CA THR A 27 8.32 -21.44 7.40
C THR A 27 9.04 -20.14 7.04
N MET A 28 10.35 -20.17 6.81
CA MET A 28 11.09 -18.98 6.37
C MET A 28 10.62 -18.51 4.99
N ARG A 29 10.36 -19.44 4.06
CA ARG A 29 9.81 -19.11 2.74
C ARG A 29 8.43 -18.46 2.85
N SER A 30 7.55 -18.97 3.72
CA SER A 30 6.22 -18.36 3.91
C SER A 30 6.31 -16.97 4.51
N GLN A 31 7.20 -16.74 5.48
CA GLN A 31 7.43 -15.41 6.05
C GLN A 31 7.97 -14.43 5.02
N LEU A 32 8.91 -14.86 4.18
CA LEU A 32 9.45 -14.04 3.10
C LEU A 32 8.37 -13.65 2.08
N GLN A 33 7.51 -14.60 1.70
CA GLN A 33 6.39 -14.32 0.80
C GLN A 33 5.39 -13.33 1.40
N ALA A 34 5.06 -13.48 2.69
CA ALA A 34 4.18 -12.54 3.38
C ALA A 34 4.81 -11.13 3.43
N ALA A 35 6.07 -11.03 3.82
CA ALA A 35 6.78 -9.75 3.87
C ALA A 35 6.88 -9.08 2.48
N GLN A 36 7.04 -9.86 1.40
CA GLN A 36 7.02 -9.33 0.04
C GLN A 36 5.63 -8.83 -0.37
N ALA A 37 4.56 -9.52 0.03
CA ALA A 37 3.20 -9.06 -0.21
C ALA A 37 2.88 -7.77 0.54
N ASP A 38 3.29 -7.68 1.81
CA ASP A 38 3.15 -6.47 2.63
C ASP A 38 3.93 -5.29 2.04
N LEU A 39 5.16 -5.53 1.58
CA LEU A 39 5.96 -4.54 0.88
C LEU A 39 5.24 -4.03 -0.38
N ALA A 40 4.73 -4.93 -1.22
CA ALA A 40 4.03 -4.56 -2.44
C ALA A 40 2.76 -3.74 -2.14
N ALA A 41 2.00 -4.14 -1.11
CA ALA A 41 0.82 -3.39 -0.67
C ALA A 41 1.18 -2.00 -0.14
N ALA A 42 2.23 -1.89 0.67
CA ALA A 42 2.72 -0.62 1.19
C ALA A 42 3.26 0.29 0.07
N GLN A 43 3.98 -0.27 -0.90
CA GLN A 43 4.46 0.47 -2.08
C GLN A 43 3.29 1.04 -2.89
N LYS A 44 2.22 0.26 -3.10
CA LYS A 44 1.02 0.75 -3.77
C LYS A 44 0.38 1.93 -3.03
N GLN A 45 0.25 1.83 -1.70
CA GLN A 45 -0.28 2.92 -0.87
C GLN A 45 0.60 4.17 -0.94
N VAL A 46 1.93 4.01 -0.93
CA VAL A 46 2.87 5.14 -1.06
C VAL A 46 2.70 5.84 -2.41
N GLU A 47 2.57 5.10 -3.51
CA GLU A 47 2.36 5.71 -4.83
C GLU A 47 0.99 6.40 -4.92
N GLU A 48 -0.08 5.79 -4.40
CA GLU A 48 -1.40 6.43 -4.32
C GLU A 48 -1.34 7.73 -3.49
N GLN A 49 -0.66 7.71 -2.33
CA GLN A 49 -0.53 8.88 -1.48
C GLN A 49 0.36 9.97 -2.09
N LYS A 50 1.40 9.60 -2.85
CA LYS A 50 2.22 10.57 -3.58
C LYS A 50 1.40 11.30 -4.62
N GLN A 51 0.53 10.61 -5.34
CA GLN A 51 -0.37 11.23 -6.31
C GLN A 51 -1.34 12.20 -5.60
N VAL A 52 -2.01 11.75 -4.54
CA VAL A 52 -2.92 12.61 -3.76
C VAL A 52 -2.19 13.82 -3.19
N ASN A 53 -0.96 13.63 -2.69
CA ASN A 53 -0.16 14.73 -2.17
C ASN A 53 0.29 15.70 -3.27
N ALA A 54 0.59 15.23 -4.49
CA ALA A 54 0.92 16.09 -5.62
C ALA A 54 -0.28 16.96 -6.00
N ASP A 55 -1.46 16.35 -6.16
CA ASP A 55 -2.71 17.07 -6.45
C ASP A 55 -3.03 18.12 -5.38
N LEU A 56 -2.82 17.76 -4.11
CA LEU A 56 -3.05 18.66 -2.99
C LEU A 56 -2.00 19.78 -2.94
N ALA A 57 -0.73 19.49 -3.23
CA ALA A 57 0.33 20.48 -3.29
C ALA A 57 0.06 21.51 -4.40
N ASP A 58 -0.36 21.06 -5.58
CA ASP A 58 -0.77 21.93 -6.69
C ASP A 58 -1.96 22.82 -6.28
N ALA A 59 -2.95 22.24 -5.58
CA ALA A 59 -4.10 23.01 -5.09
C ALA A 59 -3.69 24.06 -4.03
N VAL A 60 -2.71 23.74 -3.17
CA VAL A 60 -2.19 24.67 -2.16
C VAL A 60 -1.36 25.77 -2.79
N GLU A 61 -0.47 25.46 -3.74
CA GLU A 61 0.34 26.45 -4.45
C GLU A 61 -0.55 27.47 -5.19
N ASN A 62 -1.62 26.99 -5.82
CA ASN A 62 -2.57 27.82 -6.54
C ASN A 62 -3.75 28.32 -5.67
N SER A 63 -3.69 28.15 -4.35
CA SER A 63 -4.78 28.55 -3.45
C SER A 63 -4.94 30.07 -3.33
N GLY A 64 -3.88 30.83 -3.64
CA GLY A 64 -3.88 32.29 -3.63
C GLY A 64 -4.47 32.93 -4.89
N ASP A 65 -4.85 32.13 -5.89
CA ASP A 65 -5.43 32.59 -7.16
C ASP A 65 -6.85 33.16 -6.93
N PRO A 66 -7.10 34.47 -7.18
CA PRO A 66 -8.39 35.10 -6.94
C PRO A 66 -9.55 34.44 -7.69
N ASP A 67 -9.32 34.00 -8.94
CA ASP A 67 -10.37 33.37 -9.74
C ASP A 67 -10.78 32.02 -9.12
N ARG A 68 -9.79 31.26 -8.67
CA ARG A 68 -9.99 29.96 -8.00
C ARG A 68 -10.68 30.12 -6.64
N GLN A 69 -10.38 31.19 -5.91
CA GLN A 69 -11.06 31.54 -4.66
C GLN A 69 -12.53 31.92 -4.91
N ALA A 70 -12.80 32.71 -5.95
CA ALA A 70 -14.16 33.07 -6.34
C ALA A 70 -14.97 31.82 -6.75
N ASP A 71 -14.36 30.89 -7.48
CA ASP A 71 -14.99 29.61 -7.83
C ASP A 71 -15.28 28.74 -6.60
N LEU A 72 -14.33 28.61 -5.67
CA LEU A 72 -14.55 27.89 -4.41
C LEU A 72 -15.67 28.55 -3.57
N ALA A 73 -15.72 29.88 -3.54
CA ALA A 73 -16.74 30.63 -2.82
C ALA A 73 -18.13 30.46 -3.47
N ARG A 74 -18.23 30.43 -4.80
CA ARG A 74 -19.46 30.08 -5.52
C ARG A 74 -19.90 28.65 -5.22
N GLU A 75 -19.00 27.68 -5.35
CA GLU A 75 -19.31 26.25 -5.20
C GLU A 75 -19.64 25.85 -3.75
N LYS A 76 -18.82 26.27 -2.79
CA LYS A 76 -18.95 25.83 -1.39
C LYS A 76 -19.84 26.71 -0.54
N LEU A 77 -19.90 28.01 -0.83
CA LEU A 77 -20.58 29.00 0.00
C LEU A 77 -21.80 29.63 -0.71
N GLY A 78 -22.01 29.34 -2.00
CA GLY A 78 -23.08 29.95 -2.79
C GLY A 78 -22.93 31.46 -2.94
N LEU A 79 -21.72 31.99 -2.77
CA LEU A 79 -21.43 33.42 -2.87
C LEU A 79 -21.37 33.83 -4.33
N VAL A 80 -21.81 35.04 -4.64
CA VAL A 80 -21.79 35.60 -5.99
C VAL A 80 -21.33 37.05 -5.95
N GLU A 81 -20.79 37.53 -7.06
CA GLU A 81 -20.36 38.91 -7.16
C GLU A 81 -21.56 39.88 -7.27
N PRO A 82 -21.38 41.15 -6.86
CA PRO A 82 -22.42 42.16 -7.03
C PRO A 82 -22.84 42.29 -8.50
N GLY A 83 -24.11 41.98 -8.79
CA GLY A 83 -24.68 42.04 -10.15
C GLY A 83 -24.87 40.68 -10.83
N GLU A 84 -24.42 39.57 -10.23
CA GLU A 84 -24.69 38.21 -10.70
C GLU A 84 -26.08 37.72 -10.25
N TYR A 85 -26.71 36.85 -11.06
CA TYR A 85 -28.02 36.24 -10.77
C TYR A 85 -27.86 34.76 -10.44
N VAL A 86 -28.46 34.31 -9.34
CA VAL A 86 -28.54 32.89 -8.96
C VAL A 86 -29.92 32.36 -9.32
N PHE A 87 -29.98 31.36 -10.20
CA PHE A 87 -31.22 30.65 -10.53
C PHE A 87 -31.32 29.39 -9.68
N GLN A 88 -32.27 29.37 -8.75
CA GLN A 88 -32.59 28.18 -7.96
C GLN A 88 -33.79 27.47 -8.60
N PHE A 89 -33.58 26.23 -9.05
CA PHE A 89 -34.66 25.38 -9.49
C PHE A 89 -35.23 24.63 -8.29
N THR A 90 -36.53 24.82 -8.03
CA THR A 90 -37.32 24.08 -7.05
C THR A 90 -38.38 23.29 -7.82
N ASP A 91 -38.65 22.06 -7.39
CA ASP A 91 -39.69 21.19 -7.95
C ASP A 91 -41.12 21.69 -7.68
#